data_AF-A0A6B3G2Y3-F1
#
_entry.id   AF-A0A6B3G2Y3-F1
#
_cell.length_a   1.000
_cell.length_b   1.000
_cell.length_c   1.000
_cell.angle_alpha   90.00
_cell.angle_beta   90.00
_cell.angle_gamma   90.00
#
_symmetry.space_group_name_H-M   'P 1'
#
loop_
_entity.id
_entity.type
_entity.pdbx_description
1 polymer ?
#
loop_
_entity_poly.entity_id
_entity_poly.type
_entity_poly.pdbx_seq_one_letter_code
_entity_poly.pdbx_strand_id
1 'polypeptide(L)'
;GVDHLMIGGGVAANSRLRALAQERCERAGIRLRVPRPKLCTDNGAMVAALGAEMVARNRLPSDLELSADSSLPVTEPHVPGTAHTHAHSHDHDHVHEISKDNLYS
;
A
#
# COMPACT_ATOMS: atom_id res chain seq x y z
N GLY A 1 16.88 -6.73 8.30
CA GLY A 1 15.66 -7.54 8.15
C GLY A 1 14.46 -6.63 8.27
N VAL A 2 13.26 -7.18 8.51
CA VAL A 2 12.05 -6.37 8.84
C VAL A 2 11.78 -6.51 10.33
N ASP A 3 11.63 -5.38 11.03
CA ASP A 3 11.49 -5.36 12.49
C ASP A 3 10.02 -5.25 12.96
N HIS A 4 9.11 -5.01 12.01
CA HIS A 4 7.69 -4.76 12.26
C HIS A 4 6.79 -5.58 11.34
N LEU A 5 5.75 -6.19 11.90
CA LEU A 5 4.64 -6.76 11.15
C LEU A 5 3.39 -5.95 11.42
N MET A 6 2.70 -5.48 10.37
CA MET A 6 1.41 -4.81 10.50
C MET A 6 0.31 -5.67 9.88
N ILE A 7 -0.80 -5.86 10.60
CA ILE A 7 -1.94 -6.64 10.10
C ILE A 7 -3.18 -5.73 10.05
N GLY A 8 -3.70 -5.55 8.84
CA GLY A 8 -4.97 -4.88 8.54
C GLY A 8 -5.95 -5.81 7.83
N GLY A 9 -7.10 -5.28 7.42
CA GLY A 9 -8.21 -6.00 6.82
C GLY A 9 -9.24 -6.49 7.85
N GLY A 10 -10.45 -6.82 7.38
CA GLY A 10 -11.54 -7.28 8.26
C GLY A 10 -11.19 -8.53 9.07
N VAL A 11 -10.37 -9.43 8.51
CA VAL A 11 -9.90 -10.65 9.17
C VAL A 11 -8.99 -10.36 10.36
N ALA A 12 -8.33 -9.19 10.42
CA ALA A 12 -7.53 -8.76 11.57
C ALA A 12 -8.35 -8.64 12.87
N ALA A 13 -9.69 -8.53 12.77
CA ALA A 13 -10.60 -8.55 13.91
C ALA A 13 -10.69 -9.93 14.60
N ASN A 14 -10.20 -11.01 13.98
CA ASN A 14 -10.17 -12.34 14.58
C ASN A 14 -9.17 -12.41 15.75
N SER A 15 -9.68 -12.71 16.95
CA SER A 15 -8.86 -12.76 18.18
C SER A 15 -7.80 -13.86 18.16
N ARG A 16 -8.12 -15.04 17.63
CA ARG A 16 -7.19 -16.16 17.53
C ARG A 16 -6.04 -15.87 16.56
N LEU A 17 -6.34 -15.22 15.42
CA LEU A 17 -5.32 -14.77 14.49
C LEU A 17 -4.33 -13.82 15.16
N ARG A 18 -4.82 -12.80 15.88
CA ARG A 18 -3.95 -11.83 16.58
C ARG A 18 -3.08 -12.48 17.64
N ALA A 19 -3.64 -13.38 18.45
CA ALA A 19 -2.89 -14.09 19.48
C ALA A 19 -1.76 -14.93 18.87
N LEU A 20 -2.04 -15.68 17.80
CA LEU A 20 -1.03 -16.49 17.12
C LEU A 20 0.04 -15.64 16.41
N ALA A 21 -0.36 -14.53 15.80
CA ALA A 21 0.57 -13.58 15.20
C ALA A 21 1.51 -12.98 16.24
N GLN A 22 0.98 -12.63 17.43
CA GLN A 22 1.77 -12.06 18.52
C GLN A 22 2.85 -13.04 19.00
N GLU A 23 2.48 -14.28 19.32
CA GLU A 23 3.42 -15.33 19.75
C GLU A 23 4.55 -15.54 18.73
N ARG A 24 4.20 -15.61 17.44
CA ARG A 24 5.17 -15.81 16.36
C ARG A 24 6.10 -14.61 16.19
N CYS A 25 5.57 -13.39 16.30
CA CYS A 25 6.35 -12.16 16.22
C CYS A 25 7.33 -12.07 17.39
N GLU A 26 6.89 -12.35 18.61
CA GLU A 26 7.75 -12.37 19.82
C GLU A 26 8.91 -13.35 19.66
N ARG A 27 8.63 -14.59 19.20
CA ARG A 27 9.67 -15.61 18.95
C ARG A 27 10.66 -15.17 17.87
N ALA A 28 10.24 -14.36 16.91
CA ALA A 28 11.08 -13.85 15.84
C ALA A 28 11.77 -12.51 16.18
N GLY A 29 11.51 -11.92 17.35
CA GLY A 29 12.00 -10.57 17.69
C GLY A 29 11.36 -9.44 16.85
N ILE A 30 10.23 -9.72 16.21
CA ILE A 30 9.49 -8.76 15.37
C ILE A 30 8.38 -8.13 16.21
N ARG A 31 8.15 -6.82 16.05
CA ARG A 31 7.04 -6.16 16.74
C ARG A 31 5.77 -6.19 15.91
N LEU A 32 4.73 -6.86 16.41
CA LEU A 32 3.40 -6.85 15.83
C LEU A 32 2.69 -5.51 16.09
N ARG A 33 2.04 -4.97 15.05
CA ARG A 33 1.16 -3.80 15.09
C ARG A 33 -0.20 -4.18 14.49
N VAL A 34 -1.26 -4.00 15.27
CA VAL A 34 -2.63 -4.15 14.79
C VAL A 34 -3.39 -2.87 15.13
N PRO A 35 -3.94 -2.15 14.15
CA PRO A 35 -4.76 -0.97 14.40
C PRO A 35 -5.99 -1.28 15.26
N ARG A 36 -6.66 -0.24 15.76
CA ARG A 36 -7.99 -0.40 16.40
C ARG A 36 -8.95 -1.03 15.36
N PRO A 37 -9.86 -1.94 15.72
CA PRO A 37 -10.68 -2.67 14.74
C PRO A 37 -11.41 -1.79 13.71
N LYS A 38 -11.91 -0.61 14.12
CA LYS A 38 -12.57 0.37 13.23
C LYS A 38 -11.66 0.95 12.14
N LEU A 39 -10.34 0.81 12.30
CA LEU A 39 -9.32 1.27 11.35
C LEU A 39 -8.72 0.11 10.54
N CYS A 40 -9.12 -1.14 10.81
CA CYS A 40 -8.59 -2.30 10.08
C CYS A 40 -9.32 -2.53 8.75
N THR A 41 -10.58 -2.10 8.61
CA THR A 41 -11.34 -2.18 7.35
C THR A 41 -11.13 -0.93 6.51
N ASP A 42 -11.51 -0.99 5.23
CA ASP A 42 -11.47 0.17 4.35
C ASP A 42 -12.24 1.35 4.96
N ASN A 43 -11.57 2.49 5.06
CA ASN A 43 -12.12 3.69 5.67
C ASN A 43 -11.46 4.95 5.09
N GLY A 44 -12.16 6.09 5.11
CA GLY A 44 -11.63 7.35 4.58
C GLY A 44 -10.39 7.88 5.32
N ALA A 45 -10.16 7.46 6.57
CA ALA A 45 -9.00 7.93 7.33
C ALA A 45 -7.68 7.40 6.77
N MET A 46 -7.66 6.18 6.20
CA MET A 46 -6.46 5.64 5.55
C MET A 46 -6.07 6.45 4.30
N VAL A 47 -7.08 6.86 3.52
CA VAL A 47 -6.89 7.68 2.31
C VAL A 47 -6.43 9.09 2.71
N ALA A 48 -7.07 9.69 3.71
CA ALA A 48 -6.69 11.00 4.22
C ALA A 48 -5.28 11.03 4.83
N ALA A 49 -4.90 9.99 5.57
CA ALA A 49 -3.56 9.87 6.14
C ALA A 49 -2.49 9.76 5.04
N LEU A 50 -2.73 8.95 4.00
CA LEU A 50 -1.84 8.87 2.85
C LEU A 50 -1.74 10.22 2.12
N GLY A 51 -2.86 10.89 1.86
CA GLY A 51 -2.87 12.21 1.22
C GLY A 51 -2.12 13.27 2.04
N ALA A 52 -2.31 13.29 3.36
CA ALA A 52 -1.57 14.18 4.26
C ALA A 52 -0.06 13.92 4.21
N GLU A 53 0.36 12.66 4.19
CA GLU A 53 1.77 12.29 4.06
C GLU A 53 2.36 12.70 2.71
N MET A 54 1.59 12.57 1.62
CA MET A 54 2.00 13.04 0.29
C MET A 54 2.22 14.56 0.27
N VAL A 55 1.29 15.34 0.84
CA VAL A 55 1.42 16.80 0.97
C VAL A 55 2.61 17.17 1.85
N ALA A 56 2.79 16.50 3.00
CA ALA A 56 3.91 16.74 3.91
C ALA A 56 5.28 16.48 3.24
N ARG A 57 5.31 15.58 2.25
CA ARG A 57 6.48 15.28 1.42
C ARG A 57 6.56 16.10 0.13
N ASN A 58 5.78 17.18 0.02
CA ASN A 58 5.73 18.08 -1.14
C ASN A 58 5.45 17.36 -2.48
N ARG A 59 4.64 16.29 -2.46
CA ARG A 59 4.17 15.65 -3.70
C ARG A 59 3.15 16.56 -4.38
N LEU A 60 3.20 16.55 -5.72
CA LEU A 60 2.21 17.26 -6.53
C LEU A 60 0.84 16.57 -6.42
N PRO A 61 -0.27 17.33 -6.54
CA PRO A 61 -1.59 16.74 -6.66
C PRO A 61 -1.74 16.00 -7.98
N SER A 62 -2.66 15.02 -8.02
CA SER A 62 -3.11 14.36 -9.26
C SER A 62 -3.79 15.36 -10.21
N ASP A 63 -3.84 15.00 -11.49
CA ASP A 63 -4.69 15.70 -12.46
C ASP A 63 -6.18 15.60 -12.07
N LEU A 64 -6.97 16.59 -12.46
CA LEU A 64 -8.43 16.59 -12.30
C LEU A 64 -9.09 15.46 -13.11
N GLU A 65 -8.46 15.00 -14.20
CA GLU A 65 -8.95 13.91 -15.04
C GLU A 65 -8.57 12.50 -14.51
N LEU A 66 -8.07 12.39 -13.26
CA LEU A 66 -7.73 11.10 -12.66
C LEU A 66 -8.94 10.16 -12.65
N SER A 67 -8.80 9.04 -13.37
CA SER A 67 -9.82 8.00 -13.48
C SER A 67 -9.60 6.88 -12.45
N ALA A 68 -10.67 6.13 -12.15
CA ALA A 68 -10.59 4.94 -11.30
C ALA A 68 -10.11 3.72 -12.10
N ASP A 69 -9.24 2.91 -11.49
CA ASP A 69 -8.85 1.60 -11.98
C ASP A 69 -9.16 0.55 -10.90
N SER A 70 -10.19 -0.26 -11.14
CA SER A 70 -10.63 -1.33 -10.23
C SER A 70 -9.65 -2.51 -10.16
N SER A 71 -8.72 -2.60 -11.10
CA SER A 71 -7.72 -3.67 -11.22
C SER A 71 -6.29 -3.21 -10.91
N LEU A 72 -6.12 -1.98 -10.40
CA LEU A 72 -4.81 -1.38 -10.16
C LEU A 72 -3.91 -2.33 -9.35
N PRO A 73 -2.75 -2.75 -9.88
CA PRO A 73 -1.84 -3.62 -9.16
C PRO A 73 -1.30 -2.98 -7.88
N VAL A 74 -1.23 -3.74 -6.78
CA VAL A 74 -0.67 -3.24 -5.50
C VAL A 74 0.82 -2.87 -5.60
N THR A 75 1.51 -3.41 -6.60
CA THR A 75 2.93 -3.16 -6.87
C THR A 75 3.16 -1.85 -7.62
N GLU A 76 2.11 -1.25 -8.19
CA GLU A 76 2.20 -0.10 -9.08
C GLU A 76 1.38 1.08 -8.53
N PRO A 77 2.01 2.02 -7.83
CA PRO A 77 1.33 3.23 -7.40
C PRO A 77 1.23 4.24 -8.55
N HIS A 78 0.05 4.82 -8.75
CA HIS A 78 -0.06 6.05 -9.54
C HIS A 78 0.48 7.23 -8.72
N VAL A 79 1.60 7.81 -9.16
CA VAL A 79 2.24 8.96 -8.49
C VAL A 79 2.13 10.19 -9.40
N PRO A 80 1.44 11.26 -8.97
CA PRO A 80 1.35 12.48 -9.76
C PRO A 80 2.71 13.15 -9.97
N GLY A 81 2.91 13.73 -11.16
CA GLY A 81 4.10 14.52 -11.49
C GLY A 81 5.21 13.76 -12.24
N THR A 82 5.10 12.45 -12.42
CA THR A 82 5.86 11.71 -13.43
C THR A 82 5.00 11.60 -14.68
N ALA A 83 5.30 12.38 -15.72
CA ALA A 83 4.62 12.26 -17.01
C ALA A 83 4.93 10.89 -17.64
N HIS A 84 4.13 9.88 -17.32
CA HIS A 84 4.03 8.68 -18.13
C HIS A 84 2.85 8.87 -19.07
N THR A 85 3.15 9.22 -20.31
CA THR A 85 2.21 9.12 -21.43
C THR A 85 1.86 7.66 -21.63
N HIS A 86 0.81 7.18 -20.97
CA HIS A 86 0.21 5.90 -21.36
C HIS A 86 -0.65 6.16 -22.60
N ALA A 87 -0.02 6.01 -23.77
CA ALA A 87 -0.78 5.78 -25.00
C ALA A 87 -1.51 4.44 -24.84
N HIS A 88 -2.83 4.46 -24.89
CA HIS A 88 -3.63 3.25 -24.93
C HIS A 88 -3.31 2.47 -26.21
N SER A 89 -2.48 1.43 -26.12
CA SER A 89 -2.46 0.33 -27.07
C SER A 89 -2.86 -0.94 -26.32
N HIS A 90 -4.05 -1.46 -26.64
CA HIS A 90 -4.41 -2.82 -26.29
C HIS A 90 -3.47 -3.77 -27.05
N ASP A 91 -2.64 -4.50 -26.32
CA ASP A 91 -2.05 -5.74 -26.83
C ASP A 91 -1.87 -6.75 -25.69
N HIS A 92 -2.15 -8.02 -25.99
CA HIS A 92 -2.17 -9.11 -25.03
C HIS A 92 -0.75 -9.64 -24.75
N ASP A 93 -0.51 -10.01 -23.48
CA ASP A 93 0.60 -10.79 -22.91
C ASP A 93 2.04 -10.41 -23.32
N HIS A 94 2.87 -10.03 -22.34
CA HIS A 94 4.12 -10.72 -22.00
C HIS A 94 4.78 -10.08 -20.76
N VAL A 95 5.16 -10.94 -19.82
CA VAL A 95 5.90 -10.64 -18.59
C VAL A 95 7.25 -10.00 -18.94
N HIS A 96 7.49 -8.77 -18.51
CA HIS A 96 8.83 -8.16 -18.56
C HIS A 96 9.26 -7.58 -17.20
N GLU A 97 10.43 -8.04 -16.80
CA GLU A 97 11.20 -7.78 -15.59
C GLU A 97 11.48 -6.27 -15.40
N ILE A 98 11.04 -5.68 -14.28
CA ILE A 98 11.29 -4.26 -13.98
C ILE A 98 12.57 -4.11 -13.14
N SER A 99 13.44 -3.24 -13.65
CA SER A 99 14.78 -2.88 -13.16
C SER A 99 14.81 -2.37 -11.72
N LYS A 100 15.91 -2.68 -11.02
CA LYS A 100 16.16 -2.53 -9.57
C LYS A 100 16.42 -1.10 -9.07
N ASP A 101 16.35 -0.08 -9.92
CA ASP A 101 17.03 1.19 -9.64
C ASP A 101 16.16 2.32 -9.07
N ASN A 102 15.01 2.06 -8.43
CA ASN A 102 14.22 3.18 -7.92
C ASN A 102 13.43 2.98 -6.62
N LEU A 103 13.92 2.15 -5.70
CA LEU A 103 13.42 2.19 -4.32
C LEU A 103 14.60 2.39 -3.37
N TYR A 104 14.61 3.54 -2.68
CA TYR A 104 15.56 4.01 -1.65
C TYR A 104 16.77 4.84 -2.12
N SER A 105 16.53 5.94 -2.82
CA SER A 105 17.36 7.15 -2.73
C SER A 105 16.50 8.37 -2.44
#